data_AF-A0A0A7FTS4-F1
#
_entry.id   AF-A0A0A7FTS4-F1
#
_cell.length_a   1.000
_cell.length_b   1.000
_cell.length_c   1.000
_cell.angle_alpha   90.00
_cell.angle_beta   90.00
_cell.angle_gamma   90.00
#
_symmetry.space_group_name_H-M   'P 1'
#
loop_
_entity.id
_entity.type
_entity.pdbx_description
1 polymer ?
#
loop_
_entity_poly.entity_id
_entity_poly.type
_entity_poly.pdbx_seq_one_letter_code
_entity_poly.pdbx_strand_id
1 'polypeptide(L)'
;MGGKYNFENETLIDIREYDKNVDIHEMIHKVLSTKTTYGYLIDLLNRICKFDNSKIWLRDLLINNMNHMQEVIATNYEYLSYLKTDDFETYQNKINELKQNKKYYKYFNELSWTREYLNKENSELGESIAVSILTIGLLALDVNVWKIPEEAYESEKAFNRFLGTENNMNLFNPNTRFKTFINYHNPKKDTDEELIKSMMSDCQLDRDKIEIICIREILKIYKNYKNIDLILLRVIGYGTIDMTTLSFSFEEISYLNAFPTIIDDSFNNFKFNLDSCENKDFISKVLKVNRGIVRIDNTILGAPIINTLAVIDYEKKNAIYSVYKNGKDLAEIINSSKLDVAFFDIRTYPRFREILERNVSKDIYFIMESSVLYNIGFIRQEFINGEYSVNNYETYGLLVIKKGNKILLQLISNNAINLIDRLWKDFDIFLNKKEWNELYNCYEDKIYEIIKNYFEYFNFSLTCIK
;
A
#
# COMPACT_ATOMS: atom_id res chain seq x y z
N MET A 1 6.43 13.52 8.93
CA MET A 1 6.44 12.04 8.98
C MET A 1 5.99 11.64 7.61
N GLY A 2 6.98 11.27 6.80
CA GLY A 2 6.82 11.01 5.39
C GLY A 2 6.37 9.58 5.12
N GLY A 3 5.20 9.19 5.61
CA GLY A 3 4.62 7.87 5.39
C GLY A 3 3.11 8.00 5.21
N LYS A 4 2.51 7.10 4.44
CA LYS A 4 1.06 6.99 4.32
C LYS A 4 0.66 5.57 3.94
N TYR A 5 -0.12 4.93 4.79
CA TYR A 5 -0.83 3.73 4.42
C TYR A 5 -1.87 4.07 3.34
N ASN A 6 -1.67 3.47 2.16
CA ASN A 6 -2.63 3.53 1.08
C ASN A 6 -3.51 2.28 1.19
N PHE A 7 -4.82 2.48 1.37
CA PHE A 7 -5.88 1.45 1.37
C PHE A 7 -6.01 0.71 0.00
N GLU A 8 -4.91 0.60 -0.73
CA GLU A 8 -4.70 -0.25 -1.91
C GLU A 8 -3.78 -1.44 -1.61
N ASN A 9 -3.51 -1.71 -0.33
CA ASN A 9 -2.71 -2.79 0.27
C ASN A 9 -1.24 -2.49 0.59
N GLU A 10 -0.80 -1.24 0.52
CA GLU A 10 0.63 -0.91 0.59
C GLU A 10 0.93 0.23 1.55
N THR A 11 2.16 0.23 2.06
CA THR A 11 2.71 1.33 2.84
C THR A 11 3.52 2.22 1.90
N LEU A 12 3.00 3.41 1.61
CA LEU A 12 3.73 4.41 0.82
C LEU A 12 4.70 5.12 1.76
N ILE A 13 5.94 5.29 1.32
CA ILE A 13 6.97 5.96 2.10
C ILE A 13 7.52 7.12 1.29
N ASP A 14 7.44 8.33 1.85
CA ASP A 14 7.96 9.55 1.24
C ASP A 14 9.49 9.54 1.27
N ILE A 15 10.08 9.42 0.09
CA ILE A 15 11.53 9.43 -0.11
C ILE A 15 12.20 10.77 0.25
N ARG A 16 11.46 11.82 0.63
CA ARG A 16 12.02 13.12 1.06
C ARG A 16 12.17 13.25 2.57
N GLU A 17 11.36 12.53 3.35
CA GLU A 17 11.34 12.57 4.83
C GLU A 17 11.52 11.17 5.41
N TYR A 18 12.40 10.35 4.82
CA TYR A 18 12.59 8.97 5.24
C TYR A 18 13.22 8.91 6.64
N ASP A 19 12.52 8.30 7.60
CA ASP A 19 13.08 7.81 8.87
C ASP A 19 12.94 6.28 8.89
N LYS A 20 13.96 5.58 9.42
CA LYS A 20 14.20 4.13 9.32
C LYS A 20 13.01 3.29 9.73
N ASN A 21 12.19 3.75 10.68
CA ASN A 21 11.06 2.99 11.23
C ASN A 21 9.68 3.50 10.76
N VAL A 22 9.62 4.44 9.81
CA VAL A 22 8.35 4.85 9.18
C VAL A 22 7.68 3.67 8.47
N ASP A 23 8.47 2.78 7.85
CA ASP A 23 7.98 1.53 7.25
C ASP A 23 7.16 0.69 8.25
N ILE A 24 7.63 0.62 9.50
CA ILE A 24 6.99 -0.13 10.58
C ILE A 24 5.70 0.57 11.02
N HIS A 25 5.74 1.90 11.18
CA HIS A 25 4.57 2.70 11.51
C HIS A 25 3.43 2.46 10.53
N GLU A 26 3.71 2.57 9.23
CA GLU A 26 2.70 2.37 8.19
C GLU A 26 2.24 0.92 8.09
N MET A 27 3.12 -0.06 8.38
CA MET A 27 2.73 -1.48 8.42
C MET A 27 1.70 -1.74 9.52
N ILE A 28 1.78 -1.03 10.66
CA ILE A 28 0.77 -1.15 11.71
C ILE A 28 -0.60 -0.69 11.21
N HIS A 29 -0.68 0.46 10.54
CA HIS A 29 -1.93 0.92 9.90
C HIS A 29 -2.48 -0.13 8.94
N LYS A 30 -1.62 -0.70 8.09
CA LYS A 30 -2.00 -1.78 7.16
C LYS A 30 -2.55 -3.01 7.88
N VAL A 31 -1.87 -3.50 8.90
CA VAL A 31 -2.26 -4.70 9.64
C VAL A 31 -3.62 -4.48 10.31
N LEU A 32 -3.79 -3.34 10.98
CA LEU A 32 -5.05 -2.97 11.60
C LEU A 32 -6.18 -2.84 10.58
N SER A 33 -5.91 -2.31 9.38
CA SER A 33 -6.90 -2.18 8.31
C SER A 33 -7.21 -3.47 7.56
N THR A 34 -6.28 -4.42 7.45
CA THR A 34 -6.46 -5.62 6.62
C THR A 34 -6.83 -6.88 7.40
N LYS A 35 -6.55 -6.92 8.71
CA LYS A 35 -6.76 -8.10 9.57
C LYS A 35 -7.94 -7.97 10.52
N THR A 36 -8.78 -6.96 10.37
CA THR A 36 -9.93 -6.71 11.26
C THR A 36 -11.17 -6.40 10.44
N THR A 37 -12.35 -6.73 10.96
CA THR A 37 -13.62 -6.51 10.25
C THR A 37 -13.92 -5.02 10.03
N TYR A 38 -13.67 -4.18 11.04
CA TYR A 38 -13.89 -2.74 10.94
C TYR A 38 -12.89 -2.09 9.97
N GLY A 39 -11.61 -2.47 10.07
CA GLY A 39 -10.57 -2.00 9.17
C GLY A 39 -10.82 -2.42 7.72
N TYR A 40 -11.17 -3.68 7.49
CA TYR A 40 -11.34 -4.22 6.13
C TYR A 40 -12.62 -3.66 5.48
N LEU A 41 -13.66 -3.38 6.25
CA LEU A 41 -14.82 -2.64 5.76
C LEU A 41 -14.45 -1.24 5.26
N ILE A 42 -13.58 -0.52 5.97
CA ILE A 42 -13.06 0.78 5.54
C ILE A 42 -12.21 0.64 4.27
N ASP A 43 -11.35 -0.37 4.18
CA ASP A 43 -10.55 -0.64 2.99
C ASP A 43 -11.43 -0.84 1.74
N LEU A 44 -12.47 -1.68 1.86
CA LEU A 44 -13.44 -1.87 0.78
C LEU A 44 -14.16 -0.57 0.42
N LEU A 45 -14.64 0.20 1.40
CA LEU A 45 -15.31 1.49 1.16
C LEU A 45 -14.38 2.49 0.47
N ASN A 46 -13.11 2.57 0.88
CA ASN A 46 -12.09 3.42 0.24
C ASN A 46 -11.94 3.12 -1.25
N ARG A 47 -11.91 1.84 -1.62
CA ARG A 47 -11.76 1.41 -3.01
C ARG A 47 -13.05 1.57 -3.81
N ILE A 48 -14.21 1.27 -3.23
CA ILE A 48 -15.52 1.44 -3.88
C ILE A 48 -15.80 2.91 -4.15
N CYS A 49 -15.45 3.80 -3.22
CA CYS A 49 -15.67 5.25 -3.38
C CYS A 49 -14.92 5.86 -4.57
N LYS A 50 -13.88 5.22 -5.10
CA LYS A 50 -13.24 5.66 -6.36
C LYS A 50 -14.17 5.54 -7.58
N PHE A 51 -15.20 4.72 -7.48
CA PHE A 51 -16.20 4.49 -8.53
C PHE A 51 -17.58 5.05 -8.15
N ASP A 52 -17.92 5.04 -6.85
CA ASP A 52 -19.17 5.57 -6.33
C ASP A 52 -19.01 6.30 -4.98
N ASN A 53 -19.13 7.63 -5.02
CA ASN A 53 -19.03 8.51 -3.86
C ASN A 53 -20.30 8.56 -2.99
N SER A 54 -21.36 7.80 -3.29
CA SER A 54 -22.64 7.84 -2.55
C SER A 54 -22.54 7.54 -1.05
N LYS A 55 -21.50 6.79 -0.63
CA LYS A 55 -21.21 6.45 0.78
C LYS A 55 -19.87 7.01 1.28
N ILE A 56 -19.35 8.06 0.65
CA ILE A 56 -18.10 8.71 1.09
C ILE A 56 -18.17 9.20 2.54
N TRP A 57 -19.34 9.67 2.98
CA TRP A 57 -19.58 10.09 4.37
C TRP A 57 -19.40 8.96 5.38
N LEU A 58 -19.79 7.72 5.02
CA LEU A 58 -19.69 6.57 5.92
C LEU A 58 -18.23 6.17 6.08
N ARG A 59 -17.50 6.11 4.95
CA ARG A 59 -16.06 5.89 4.92
C ARG A 59 -15.32 6.88 5.83
N ASP A 60 -15.58 8.17 5.66
CA ASP A 60 -14.91 9.23 6.42
C ASP A 60 -15.26 9.17 7.92
N LEU A 61 -16.53 8.89 8.25
CA LEU A 61 -16.97 8.71 9.63
C LEU A 61 -16.27 7.52 10.31
N LEU A 62 -16.21 6.37 9.62
CA LEU A 62 -15.58 5.17 10.16
C LEU A 62 -14.06 5.36 10.37
N ILE A 63 -13.38 6.03 9.43
CA ILE A 63 -11.96 6.42 9.54
C ILE A 63 -11.75 7.30 10.78
N ASN A 64 -12.55 8.35 10.95
CA ASN A 64 -12.44 9.25 12.09
C ASN A 64 -12.60 8.52 13.44
N ASN A 65 -13.43 7.49 13.49
CA ASN A 65 -13.66 6.67 14.68
C ASN A 65 -12.52 5.69 15.03
N MET A 66 -11.52 5.52 14.16
CA MET A 66 -10.33 4.66 14.44
C MET A 66 -8.99 5.40 14.43
N ASN A 67 -8.90 6.58 13.78
CA ASN A 67 -7.62 7.25 13.56
C ASN A 67 -6.79 7.45 14.84
N HIS A 68 -7.41 7.91 15.93
CA HIS A 68 -6.69 8.17 17.18
C HIS A 68 -6.02 6.91 17.73
N MET A 69 -6.73 5.79 17.84
CA MET A 69 -6.14 4.54 18.33
C MET A 69 -5.05 4.01 17.39
N GLN A 70 -5.23 4.11 16.08
CA GLN A 70 -4.24 3.65 15.10
C GLN A 70 -2.92 4.41 15.26
N GLU A 71 -2.99 5.75 15.38
CA GLU A 71 -1.80 6.59 15.63
C GLU A 71 -1.13 6.26 16.97
N VAL A 72 -1.90 6.01 18.03
CA VAL A 72 -1.35 5.59 19.34
C VAL A 72 -0.61 4.26 19.23
N ILE A 73 -1.20 3.26 18.56
CA ILE A 73 -0.59 1.93 18.40
C ILE A 73 0.65 2.03 17.52
N ALA A 74 0.55 2.65 16.34
CA ALA A 74 1.63 2.78 15.38
C ALA A 74 2.82 3.54 15.97
N THR A 75 2.57 4.68 16.64
CA THR A 75 3.64 5.44 17.30
C THR A 75 4.30 4.61 18.41
N ASN A 76 3.54 3.94 19.29
CA ASN A 76 4.18 3.15 20.35
C ASN A 76 4.97 1.96 19.79
N TYR A 77 4.46 1.28 18.77
CA TYR A 77 5.15 0.16 18.14
C TYR A 77 6.43 0.61 17.44
N GLU A 78 6.37 1.66 16.63
CA GLU A 78 7.51 2.27 15.94
C GLU A 78 8.64 2.59 16.94
N TYR A 79 8.32 3.30 18.02
CA TYR A 79 9.34 3.70 18.98
C TYR A 79 9.90 2.51 19.78
N LEU A 80 9.06 1.54 20.16
CA LEU A 80 9.55 0.32 20.82
C LEU A 80 10.41 -0.56 19.89
N SER A 81 10.20 -0.51 18.57
CA SER A 81 10.99 -1.28 17.60
C SER A 81 12.48 -0.91 17.59
N TYR A 82 12.85 0.33 17.95
CA TYR A 82 14.26 0.74 18.11
C TYR A 82 15.01 -0.12 19.14
N LEU A 83 14.33 -0.67 20.15
CA LEU A 83 14.97 -1.57 21.12
C LEU A 83 15.42 -2.89 20.51
N LYS A 84 14.78 -3.31 19.41
CA LYS A 84 15.07 -4.55 18.69
C LYS A 84 15.97 -4.32 17.48
N THR A 85 15.73 -3.24 16.73
CA THR A 85 16.49 -2.94 15.51
C THR A 85 17.81 -2.25 15.76
N ASP A 86 17.97 -1.62 16.93
CA ASP A 86 19.12 -0.81 17.32
C ASP A 86 19.50 -1.11 18.78
N ASP A 87 19.58 -0.10 19.65
CA ASP A 87 19.92 -0.25 21.06
C ASP A 87 19.10 0.65 21.98
N PHE A 88 19.22 0.43 23.29
CA PHE A 88 18.50 1.20 24.31
C PHE A 88 18.84 2.70 24.29
N GLU A 89 20.07 3.06 23.93
CA GLU A 89 20.51 4.46 23.87
C GLU A 89 19.85 5.19 22.69
N THR A 90 19.78 4.54 21.53
CA THR A 90 19.08 5.00 20.34
C THR A 90 17.59 5.18 20.61
N TYR A 91 16.97 4.21 21.27
CA TYR A 91 15.57 4.31 21.72
C TYR A 91 15.32 5.57 22.58
N GLN A 92 16.18 5.84 23.58
CA GLN A 92 16.05 7.02 24.44
C GLN A 92 16.26 8.33 23.65
N ASN A 93 17.24 8.36 22.75
CA ASN A 93 17.51 9.52 21.91
C ASN A 93 16.30 9.85 21.02
N LYS A 94 15.73 8.83 20.36
CA LYS A 94 14.52 8.98 19.53
C LYS A 94 13.32 9.46 20.33
N ILE A 95 13.12 9.01 21.57
CA ILE A 95 12.07 9.55 22.45
C ILE A 95 12.31 11.04 22.77
N ASN A 96 13.56 11.44 23.00
CA ASN A 96 13.88 12.83 23.27
C ASN A 96 13.64 13.73 22.04
N GLU A 97 13.93 13.24 20.84
CA GLU A 97 13.55 13.89 19.58
C GLU A 97 12.03 14.00 19.44
N LEU A 98 11.30 12.91 19.74
CA LEU A 98 9.84 12.86 19.67
C LEU A 98 9.16 13.94 20.52
N LYS A 99 9.73 14.29 21.68
CA LYS A 99 9.20 15.37 22.55
C LYS A 99 9.09 16.73 21.84
N GLN A 100 9.88 16.97 20.79
CA GLN A 100 9.77 18.18 19.97
C GLN A 100 8.49 18.19 19.12
N ASN A 101 7.98 17.00 18.74
CA ASN A 101 6.72 16.83 18.05
C ASN A 101 5.58 16.56 19.05
N LYS A 102 4.99 17.64 19.58
CA LYS A 102 3.94 17.58 20.62
C LYS A 102 2.76 16.65 20.28
N LYS A 103 2.37 16.58 19.01
CA LYS A 103 1.23 15.74 18.57
C LYS A 103 1.58 14.25 18.72
N TYR A 104 2.68 13.81 18.11
CA TYR A 104 3.09 12.41 18.17
C TYR A 104 3.55 12.00 19.58
N TYR A 105 4.20 12.91 20.31
CA TYR A 105 4.55 12.65 21.71
C TYR A 105 3.31 12.39 22.57
N LYS A 106 2.18 13.07 22.29
CA LYS A 106 0.91 12.81 22.98
C LYS A 106 0.46 11.35 22.74
N TYR A 107 0.47 10.88 21.50
CA TYR A 107 0.12 9.49 21.17
C TYR A 107 1.03 8.48 21.89
N PHE A 108 2.34 8.71 21.86
CA PHE A 108 3.29 7.88 22.59
C PHE A 108 3.05 7.88 24.10
N ASN A 109 2.75 9.04 24.69
CA ASN A 109 2.61 9.20 26.13
C ASN A 109 1.32 8.61 26.72
N GLU A 110 0.29 8.35 25.92
CA GLU A 110 -0.97 7.74 26.39
C GLU A 110 -0.77 6.34 27.00
N LEU A 111 0.28 5.63 26.58
CA LEU A 111 0.64 4.29 27.06
C LEU A 111 1.92 4.29 27.90
N SER A 112 2.29 5.42 28.53
CA SER A 112 3.55 5.52 29.30
C SER A 112 3.70 4.48 30.41
N TRP A 113 2.59 4.06 31.00
CA TRP A 113 2.57 3.04 32.06
C TRP A 113 3.09 1.67 31.60
N THR A 114 3.01 1.32 30.30
CA THR A 114 3.46 0.02 29.79
C THR A 114 4.99 -0.13 29.82
N ARG A 115 5.70 1.00 29.93
CA ARG A 115 7.16 1.08 29.80
C ARG A 115 7.86 1.65 31.03
N GLU A 116 7.15 1.82 32.16
CA GLU A 116 7.72 2.36 33.40
C GLU A 116 8.93 1.55 33.91
N TYR A 117 9.00 0.26 33.59
CA TYR A 117 10.04 -0.67 34.05
C TYR A 117 11.13 -0.99 33.01
N LEU A 118 11.03 -0.42 31.80
CA LEU A 118 12.03 -0.66 30.74
C LEU A 118 13.35 0.03 31.07
N ASN A 119 14.44 -0.72 30.97
CA ASN A 119 15.81 -0.29 31.17
C ASN A 119 16.76 -1.10 30.26
N LYS A 120 18.06 -0.80 30.34
CA LYS A 120 19.08 -1.42 29.47
C LYS A 120 19.22 -2.94 29.69
N GLU A 121 18.91 -3.44 30.87
CA GLU A 121 19.07 -4.87 31.23
C GLU A 121 17.86 -5.72 30.81
N ASN A 122 16.72 -5.10 30.49
CA ASN A 122 15.49 -5.78 30.10
C ASN A 122 14.84 -5.20 28.83
N SER A 123 15.65 -4.63 27.93
CA SER A 123 15.20 -3.97 26.71
C SER A 123 14.40 -4.89 25.78
N GLU A 124 14.64 -6.20 25.85
CA GLU A 124 13.92 -7.23 25.10
C GLU A 124 12.42 -7.27 25.42
N LEU A 125 11.99 -6.80 26.59
CA LEU A 125 10.57 -6.66 26.94
C LEU A 125 9.83 -5.68 26.03
N GLY A 126 10.56 -4.76 25.37
CA GLY A 126 10.00 -3.77 24.45
C GLY A 126 9.19 -4.41 23.33
N GLU A 127 9.66 -5.53 22.76
CA GLU A 127 8.95 -6.26 21.71
C GLU A 127 7.65 -6.87 22.24
N SER A 128 7.69 -7.49 23.42
CA SER A 128 6.49 -8.07 24.04
C SER A 128 5.43 -7.01 24.33
N ILE A 129 5.85 -5.81 24.75
CA ILE A 129 4.96 -4.66 24.95
C ILE A 129 4.37 -4.21 23.61
N ALA A 130 5.19 -4.06 22.56
CA ALA A 130 4.73 -3.63 21.24
C ALA A 130 3.68 -4.60 20.66
N VAL A 131 3.95 -5.91 20.72
CA VAL A 131 3.03 -6.97 20.27
C VAL A 131 1.72 -6.96 21.09
N SER A 132 1.81 -6.73 22.40
CA SER A 132 0.62 -6.64 23.26
C SER A 132 -0.26 -5.43 22.87
N ILE A 133 0.34 -4.26 22.61
CA ILE A 133 -0.38 -3.07 22.17
C ILE A 133 -1.06 -3.31 20.82
N LEU A 134 -0.36 -3.93 19.86
CA LEU A 134 -0.93 -4.30 18.57
C LEU A 134 -2.12 -5.27 18.73
N THR A 135 -1.98 -6.28 19.60
CA THR A 135 -3.05 -7.26 19.88
C THR A 135 -4.31 -6.58 20.43
N ILE A 136 -4.15 -5.64 21.37
CA ILE A 136 -5.27 -4.84 21.89
C ILE A 136 -5.91 -4.01 20.75
N GLY A 137 -5.10 -3.47 19.85
CA GLY A 137 -5.57 -2.78 18.65
C GLY A 137 -6.42 -3.64 17.72
N LEU A 138 -5.96 -4.86 17.45
CA LEU A 138 -6.69 -5.84 16.62
C LEU A 138 -8.05 -6.18 17.24
N LEU A 139 -8.11 -6.44 18.55
CA LEU A 139 -9.36 -6.71 19.28
C LEU A 139 -10.32 -5.51 19.30
N ALA A 140 -9.78 -4.30 19.39
CA ALA A 140 -10.57 -3.08 19.38
C ALA A 140 -11.21 -2.79 18.01
N LEU A 141 -10.57 -3.20 16.91
CA LEU A 141 -11.10 -3.06 15.55
C LEU A 141 -11.91 -4.28 15.07
N ASP A 142 -11.84 -5.39 15.80
CA ASP A 142 -12.65 -6.56 15.49
C ASP A 142 -14.06 -6.43 16.05
N VAL A 143 -14.90 -5.76 15.27
CA VAL A 143 -16.29 -5.41 15.58
C VAL A 143 -17.24 -6.28 14.78
N ASN A 144 -18.34 -6.71 15.38
CA ASN A 144 -19.38 -7.46 14.67
C ASN A 144 -20.23 -6.55 13.78
N VAL A 145 -19.74 -6.24 12.59
CA VAL A 145 -20.42 -5.31 11.66
C VAL A 145 -21.84 -5.75 11.29
N TRP A 146 -22.16 -7.05 11.37
CA TRP A 146 -23.50 -7.57 11.09
C TRP A 146 -24.57 -7.15 12.10
N LYS A 147 -24.17 -6.79 13.33
CA LYS A 147 -25.10 -6.27 14.35
C LYS A 147 -25.48 -4.81 14.13
N ILE A 148 -24.83 -4.11 13.19
CA ILE A 148 -25.21 -2.76 12.81
C ILE A 148 -26.49 -2.84 11.97
N PRO A 149 -27.60 -2.20 12.36
CA PRO A 149 -28.85 -2.28 11.63
C PRO A 149 -28.74 -1.56 10.28
N GLU A 150 -29.50 -2.00 9.28
CA GLU A 150 -29.42 -1.48 7.92
C GLU A 150 -29.73 0.01 7.83
N GLU A 151 -30.68 0.46 8.66
CA GLU A 151 -31.12 1.84 8.79
C GLU A 151 -29.99 2.77 9.24
N ALA A 152 -28.99 2.25 9.97
CA ALA A 152 -27.83 3.04 10.37
C ALA A 152 -27.00 3.51 9.17
N TYR A 153 -27.01 2.78 8.05
CA TYR A 153 -26.25 3.10 6.84
C TYR A 153 -26.97 4.06 5.88
N GLU A 154 -28.16 4.54 6.23
CA GLU A 154 -28.92 5.46 5.38
C GLU A 154 -28.32 6.86 5.37
N SER A 155 -27.80 7.32 6.51
CA SER A 155 -27.20 8.65 6.66
C SER A 155 -26.25 8.74 7.85
N GLU A 156 -25.37 9.74 7.84
CA GLU A 156 -24.49 10.05 8.96
C GLU A 156 -25.25 10.24 10.28
N LYS A 157 -26.41 10.91 10.22
CA LYS A 157 -27.28 11.13 11.38
C LYS A 157 -27.84 9.82 11.95
N ALA A 158 -28.21 8.87 11.08
CA ALA A 158 -28.72 7.57 11.52
C ALA A 158 -27.61 6.74 12.17
N PHE A 159 -26.41 6.73 11.58
CA PHE A 159 -25.25 6.04 12.15
C PHE A 159 -24.84 6.61 13.52
N ASN A 160 -24.79 7.94 13.65
CA ASN A 160 -24.49 8.59 14.92
C ASN A 160 -25.55 8.30 16.00
N ARG A 161 -26.84 8.19 15.61
CA ARG A 161 -27.90 7.77 16.54
C ARG A 161 -27.70 6.33 17.01
N PHE A 162 -27.31 5.43 16.11
CA PHE A 162 -26.98 4.04 16.45
C PHE A 162 -25.82 3.98 17.45
N LEU A 163 -24.72 4.70 17.20
CA LEU A 163 -23.58 4.76 18.13
C LEU A 163 -23.94 5.39 19.49
N GLY A 164 -24.85 6.36 19.50
CA GLY A 164 -25.35 7.00 20.72
C GLY A 164 -26.34 6.18 21.55
N THR A 165 -26.73 5.00 21.08
CA THR A 165 -27.55 4.06 21.85
C THR A 165 -26.71 3.41 22.95
N GLU A 166 -27.35 3.05 24.07
CA GLU A 166 -26.68 2.45 25.22
C GLU A 166 -25.78 1.27 24.81
N ASN A 167 -24.56 1.25 25.35
CA ASN A 167 -23.49 0.27 25.06
C ASN A 167 -22.96 0.22 23.61
N ASN A 168 -23.66 0.73 22.59
CA ASN A 168 -23.20 0.66 21.20
C ASN A 168 -21.89 1.43 20.98
N MET A 169 -21.68 2.54 21.68
CA MET A 169 -20.39 3.25 21.62
C MET A 169 -19.24 2.33 22.07
N ASN A 170 -19.42 1.56 23.14
CA ASN A 170 -18.42 0.63 23.64
C ASN A 170 -18.27 -0.62 22.75
N LEU A 171 -19.32 -1.02 22.04
CA LEU A 171 -19.30 -2.23 21.20
C LEU A 171 -18.81 -1.98 19.78
N PHE A 172 -19.04 -0.79 19.20
CA PHE A 172 -18.82 -0.54 17.77
C PHE A 172 -17.82 0.58 17.46
N ASN A 173 -17.46 1.45 18.42
CA ASN A 173 -16.48 2.51 18.18
C ASN A 173 -15.07 2.03 18.58
N PRO A 174 -14.12 1.91 17.64
CA PRO A 174 -12.79 1.36 17.92
C PRO A 174 -12.00 2.19 18.94
N ASN A 175 -12.02 3.52 18.87
CA ASN A 175 -11.33 4.37 19.86
C ASN A 175 -11.83 4.11 21.29
N THR A 176 -13.15 3.95 21.46
CA THR A 176 -13.75 3.63 22.76
C THR A 176 -13.36 2.24 23.21
N ARG A 177 -13.46 1.22 22.32
CA ARG A 177 -13.06 -0.16 22.61
C ARG A 177 -11.60 -0.23 23.06
N PHE A 178 -10.70 0.41 22.31
CA PHE A 178 -9.27 0.47 22.60
C PHE A 178 -9.00 1.05 23.98
N LYS A 179 -9.62 2.19 24.31
CA LYS A 179 -9.46 2.82 25.63
C LYS A 179 -9.93 1.88 26.76
N THR A 180 -11.03 1.17 26.56
CA THR A 180 -11.57 0.22 27.54
C THR A 180 -10.63 -0.97 27.75
N PHE A 181 -10.11 -1.58 26.67
CA PHE A 181 -9.12 -2.66 26.77
C PHE A 181 -7.80 -2.20 27.40
N ILE A 182 -7.28 -1.03 27.04
CA ILE A 182 -6.07 -0.46 27.65
C ILE A 182 -6.27 -0.24 29.16
N ASN A 183 -7.44 0.23 29.59
CA ASN A 183 -7.72 0.39 31.01
C ASN A 183 -7.77 -0.96 31.74
N TYR A 184 -8.29 -2.01 31.10
CA TYR A 184 -8.35 -3.36 31.66
C TYR A 184 -6.98 -3.94 31.94
N HIS A 185 -6.01 -3.67 31.06
CA HIS A 185 -4.62 -4.10 31.26
C HIS A 185 -3.80 -3.17 32.17
N ASN A 186 -4.34 -2.01 32.56
CA ASN A 186 -3.62 -1.07 33.41
C ASN A 186 -3.89 -1.39 34.90
N PRO A 187 -2.87 -1.80 35.67
CA PRO A 187 -3.06 -2.19 37.08
C PRO A 187 -3.49 -1.04 37.99
N LYS A 188 -3.42 0.21 37.50
CA LYS A 188 -3.80 1.42 38.24
C LYS A 188 -5.26 1.83 38.02
N LYS A 189 -6.07 1.05 37.29
CA LYS A 189 -7.46 1.41 36.94
C LYS A 189 -8.44 0.30 37.27
N ASP A 190 -9.58 0.68 37.84
CA ASP A 190 -10.74 -0.19 37.99
C ASP A 190 -11.41 -0.41 36.62
N THR A 191 -11.89 -1.63 36.39
CA THR A 191 -12.54 -1.99 35.11
C THR A 191 -13.78 -2.85 35.29
N ASP A 192 -14.69 -2.71 34.33
CA ASP A 192 -15.91 -3.50 34.23
C ASP A 192 -15.62 -4.78 33.43
N GLU A 193 -15.42 -5.89 34.13
CA GLU A 193 -15.13 -7.18 33.51
C GLU A 193 -16.29 -7.70 32.64
N GLU A 194 -17.54 -7.38 32.97
CA GLU A 194 -18.71 -7.84 32.20
C GLU A 194 -18.78 -7.09 30.87
N LEU A 195 -18.44 -5.80 30.86
CA LEU A 195 -18.29 -5.04 29.61
C LEU A 195 -17.18 -5.62 28.72
N ILE A 196 -16.03 -5.97 29.29
CA ILE A 196 -14.92 -6.59 28.55
C ILE A 196 -15.35 -7.93 27.95
N LYS A 197 -15.97 -8.81 28.74
CA LYS A 197 -16.50 -10.11 28.26
C LYS A 197 -17.50 -9.90 27.12
N SER A 198 -18.39 -8.93 27.25
CA SER A 198 -19.35 -8.57 26.20
C SER A 198 -18.65 -8.14 24.91
N MET A 199 -17.67 -7.24 24.99
CA MET A 199 -16.88 -6.79 23.84
C MET A 199 -16.10 -7.92 23.15
N MET A 200 -15.51 -8.84 23.93
CA MET A 200 -14.79 -10.00 23.41
C MET A 200 -15.73 -11.04 22.79
N SER A 201 -16.91 -11.25 23.38
CA SER A 201 -17.92 -12.15 22.82
C SER A 201 -18.47 -11.68 21.47
N ASP A 202 -18.30 -10.39 21.16
CA ASP A 202 -18.70 -9.78 19.91
C ASP A 202 -17.58 -9.72 18.86
N CYS A 203 -16.38 -10.19 19.18
CA CYS A 203 -15.29 -10.31 18.22
C CYS A 203 -15.58 -11.38 17.15
N GLN A 204 -15.06 -11.17 15.94
CA GLN A 204 -15.20 -12.04 14.76
C GLN A 204 -13.87 -12.59 14.23
N LEU A 205 -12.73 -12.31 14.86
CA LEU A 205 -11.38 -12.76 14.47
C LEU A 205 -11.27 -14.28 14.31
N ASP A 206 -12.05 -15.07 15.07
CA ASP A 206 -12.08 -16.54 14.98
C ASP A 206 -12.99 -17.08 13.87
N ARG A 207 -13.68 -16.21 13.12
CA ARG A 207 -14.54 -16.63 12.01
C ARG A 207 -13.72 -16.59 10.73
N ASP A 208 -13.36 -17.77 10.24
CA ASP A 208 -12.65 -17.92 8.98
C ASP A 208 -13.34 -17.11 7.87
N LYS A 209 -12.67 -16.01 7.45
CA LYS A 209 -12.94 -15.10 6.31
C LYS A 209 -13.62 -13.77 6.67
N ILE A 210 -12.87 -12.87 7.33
CA ILE A 210 -13.14 -11.42 7.46
C ILE A 210 -13.60 -10.81 6.13
N GLU A 211 -12.93 -11.18 5.04
CA GLU A 211 -13.28 -10.74 3.68
C GLU A 211 -14.76 -11.01 3.34
N ILE A 212 -15.25 -12.23 3.59
CA ILE A 212 -16.65 -12.59 3.31
C ILE A 212 -17.61 -11.79 4.18
N ILE A 213 -17.27 -11.60 5.46
CA ILE A 213 -18.06 -10.82 6.40
C ILE A 213 -18.25 -9.40 5.87
N CYS A 214 -17.17 -8.74 5.49
CA CYS A 214 -17.17 -7.36 5.02
C CYS A 214 -17.81 -7.22 3.63
N ILE A 215 -17.59 -8.15 2.70
CA ILE A 215 -18.26 -8.15 1.38
C ILE A 215 -19.78 -8.19 1.55
N ARG A 216 -20.29 -9.06 2.42
CA ARG A 216 -21.73 -9.13 2.70
C ARG A 216 -22.26 -7.83 3.28
N GLU A 217 -21.50 -7.20 4.17
CA GLU A 217 -21.89 -5.91 4.74
C GLU A 217 -21.88 -4.80 3.69
N ILE A 218 -20.91 -4.78 2.77
CA ILE A 218 -20.91 -3.86 1.63
C ILE A 218 -22.17 -4.03 0.76
N LEU A 219 -22.55 -5.27 0.45
CA LEU A 219 -23.76 -5.53 -0.34
C LEU A 219 -25.02 -5.00 0.35
N LYS A 220 -25.07 -5.04 1.69
CA LYS A 220 -26.14 -4.42 2.47
C LYS A 220 -26.08 -2.89 2.43
N ILE A 221 -24.90 -2.29 2.60
CA ILE A 221 -24.69 -0.83 2.52
C ILE A 221 -25.10 -0.28 1.13
N TYR A 222 -24.83 -1.04 0.07
CA TYR A 222 -25.07 -0.67 -1.34
C TYR A 222 -26.24 -1.43 -1.98
N LYS A 223 -27.20 -1.93 -1.20
CA LYS A 223 -28.31 -2.78 -1.68
C LYS A 223 -29.09 -2.25 -2.89
N ASN A 224 -29.11 -0.93 -3.07
CA ASN A 224 -29.85 -0.24 -4.13
C ASN A 224 -28.98 0.10 -5.37
N TYR A 225 -27.70 -0.26 -5.38
CA TYR A 225 -26.76 0.11 -6.44
C TYR A 225 -26.61 -0.99 -7.50
N LYS A 226 -26.92 -0.67 -8.76
CA LYS A 226 -27.10 -1.66 -9.85
C LYS A 226 -25.83 -2.37 -10.32
N ASN A 227 -24.63 -1.98 -9.88
CA ASN A 227 -23.35 -2.54 -10.35
C ASN A 227 -22.37 -2.89 -9.22
N ILE A 228 -22.84 -3.05 -7.97
CA ILE A 228 -21.93 -3.24 -6.83
C ILE A 228 -21.11 -4.52 -6.97
N ASP A 229 -21.69 -5.59 -7.50
CA ASP A 229 -20.99 -6.86 -7.73
C ASP A 229 -19.80 -6.71 -8.69
N LEU A 230 -19.95 -5.89 -9.74
CA LEU A 230 -18.88 -5.61 -10.69
C LEU A 230 -17.75 -4.79 -10.05
N ILE A 231 -18.09 -3.84 -9.18
CA ILE A 231 -17.11 -3.07 -8.41
C ILE A 231 -16.39 -3.98 -7.42
N LEU A 232 -17.12 -4.83 -6.70
CA LEU A 232 -16.54 -5.77 -5.73
C LEU A 232 -15.57 -6.74 -6.39
N LEU A 233 -15.90 -7.31 -7.56
CA LEU A 233 -14.97 -8.16 -8.33
C LEU A 233 -13.63 -7.46 -8.63
N ARG A 234 -13.62 -6.13 -8.84
CA ARG A 234 -12.39 -5.35 -9.01
C ARG A 234 -11.64 -5.12 -7.71
N VAL A 235 -12.38 -4.78 -6.66
CA VAL A 235 -11.85 -4.36 -5.37
C VAL A 235 -11.20 -5.53 -4.62
N ILE A 236 -11.78 -6.72 -4.74
CA ILE A 236 -11.33 -7.96 -4.08
C ILE A 236 -10.14 -8.61 -4.78
N GLY A 237 -9.96 -8.38 -6.09
CA GLY A 237 -8.91 -9.03 -6.90
C GLY A 237 -7.46 -8.69 -6.52
N TYR A 238 -7.23 -7.88 -5.49
CA TYR A 238 -5.91 -7.63 -4.92
C TYR A 238 -5.62 -8.71 -3.87
N GLY A 239 -4.96 -9.78 -4.28
CA GLY A 239 -4.56 -10.86 -3.39
C GLY A 239 -3.81 -10.31 -2.17
N THR A 240 -4.26 -10.67 -0.98
CA THR A 240 -3.46 -10.47 0.23
C THR A 240 -2.41 -11.58 0.26
N ILE A 241 -1.14 -11.21 0.38
CA ILE A 241 -0.09 -12.19 0.63
C ILE A 241 -0.26 -12.62 2.09
N ASP A 242 -0.42 -13.91 2.32
CA ASP A 242 -0.37 -14.43 3.67
C ASP A 242 1.06 -14.33 4.18
N MET A 243 1.30 -13.29 4.98
CA MET A 243 2.62 -13.00 5.52
C MET A 243 2.97 -13.92 6.70
N THR A 244 2.02 -14.71 7.22
CA THR A 244 2.23 -15.57 8.39
C THR A 244 3.07 -16.81 8.08
N THR A 245 3.17 -17.19 6.81
CA THR A 245 3.95 -18.35 6.36
C THR A 245 5.39 -17.99 5.97
N LEU A 246 5.77 -16.72 6.06
CA LEU A 246 7.09 -16.23 5.65
C LEU A 246 8.09 -16.31 6.81
N SER A 247 9.36 -16.62 6.52
CA SER A 247 10.41 -16.75 7.55
C SER A 247 10.99 -15.39 8.03
N PHE A 248 10.23 -14.31 7.87
CA PHE A 248 10.65 -12.94 8.12
C PHE A 248 10.07 -12.41 9.43
N SER A 249 10.82 -11.56 10.14
CA SER A 249 10.30 -10.80 11.28
C SER A 249 9.27 -9.76 10.82
N PHE A 250 8.48 -9.23 11.75
CA PHE A 250 7.52 -8.16 11.45
C PHE A 250 8.18 -6.93 10.81
N GLU A 251 9.35 -6.52 11.32
CA GLU A 251 10.11 -5.38 10.81
C GLU A 251 10.62 -5.65 9.39
N GLU A 252 11.16 -6.83 9.14
CA GLU A 252 11.65 -7.22 7.82
C GLU A 252 10.51 -7.28 6.79
N ILE A 253 9.33 -7.77 7.18
CA ILE A 253 8.11 -7.74 6.37
C ILE A 253 7.68 -6.29 6.10
N SER A 254 7.82 -5.39 7.08
CA SER A 254 7.52 -3.96 6.93
C SER A 254 8.38 -3.33 5.84
N TYR A 255 9.68 -3.61 5.82
CA TYR A 255 10.62 -3.10 4.82
C TYR A 255 10.32 -3.65 3.42
N LEU A 256 9.98 -4.94 3.30
CA LEU A 256 9.64 -5.58 2.02
C LEU A 256 8.28 -5.13 1.47
N ASN A 257 7.40 -4.62 2.34
CA ASN A 257 6.09 -4.11 1.95
C ASN A 257 6.06 -2.60 1.70
N ALA A 258 7.11 -1.89 2.11
CA ALA A 258 7.27 -0.48 1.84
C ALA A 258 7.47 -0.22 0.34
N PHE A 259 6.69 0.72 -0.19
CA PHE A 259 6.85 1.26 -1.52
C PHE A 259 7.34 2.72 -1.44
N PRO A 260 8.62 2.99 -1.76
CA PRO A 260 9.13 4.34 -1.79
C PRO A 260 8.49 5.15 -2.92
N THR A 261 7.95 6.31 -2.58
CA THR A 261 7.35 7.27 -3.52
C THR A 261 7.49 8.70 -3.01
N ILE A 262 6.99 9.70 -3.73
CA ILE A 262 6.91 11.08 -3.27
C ILE A 262 5.46 11.35 -2.84
N ILE A 263 5.22 11.46 -1.54
CA ILE A 263 3.88 11.69 -0.98
C ILE A 263 3.60 13.20 -0.95
N ASP A 264 2.39 13.66 -1.22
CA ASP A 264 2.01 15.07 -1.03
C ASP A 264 2.89 16.14 -1.73
N ASP A 265 3.43 15.86 -2.93
CA ASP A 265 3.81 16.97 -3.81
C ASP A 265 2.51 17.65 -4.26
N SER A 266 2.18 18.73 -3.57
CA SER A 266 0.96 19.50 -3.80
C SER A 266 0.73 19.70 -5.30
N PHE A 267 -0.54 19.61 -5.71
CA PHE A 267 -1.22 19.88 -6.99
C PHE A 267 -0.62 20.93 -7.97
N ASN A 268 0.48 21.60 -7.66
CA ASN A 268 1.02 22.77 -8.33
C ASN A 268 2.30 22.53 -9.15
N ASN A 269 3.13 21.52 -8.84
CA ASN A 269 4.48 21.42 -9.45
C ASN A 269 4.54 20.64 -10.77
N PHE A 270 3.70 19.61 -10.92
CA PHE A 270 3.66 18.77 -12.12
C PHE A 270 2.29 18.90 -12.79
N LYS A 271 2.25 19.66 -13.89
CA LYS A 271 1.06 19.80 -14.74
C LYS A 271 1.37 19.22 -16.10
N PHE A 272 0.71 18.12 -16.43
CA PHE A 272 0.67 17.62 -17.80
C PHE A 272 -0.62 18.10 -18.47
N ASN A 273 -0.49 18.58 -19.70
CA ASN A 273 -1.65 18.71 -20.58
C ASN A 273 -2.11 17.30 -20.95
N LEU A 274 -3.42 17.05 -20.92
CA LEU A 274 -4.00 15.78 -21.29
C LEU A 274 -4.72 15.92 -22.62
N ASP A 275 -4.39 15.02 -23.55
CA ASP A 275 -5.03 14.92 -24.85
C ASP A 275 -5.33 13.45 -25.16
N SER A 276 -6.17 13.21 -26.15
CA SER A 276 -6.50 11.86 -26.63
C SER A 276 -6.48 11.80 -28.14
N CYS A 277 -6.14 10.63 -28.69
CA CYS A 277 -6.13 10.41 -30.13
C CYS A 277 -6.58 9.01 -30.52
N GLU A 278 -7.00 8.85 -31.77
CA GLU A 278 -7.24 7.54 -32.35
C GLU A 278 -5.93 6.75 -32.47
N ASN A 279 -6.02 5.43 -32.36
CA ASN A 279 -4.87 4.52 -32.40
C ASN A 279 -4.01 4.72 -33.66
N LYS A 280 -4.65 4.92 -34.81
CA LYS A 280 -3.97 5.14 -36.11
C LYS A 280 -3.05 6.37 -36.11
N ASP A 281 -3.38 7.38 -35.31
CA ASP A 281 -2.62 8.63 -35.24
C ASP A 281 -1.55 8.56 -34.14
N PHE A 282 -1.65 7.61 -33.22
CA PHE A 282 -0.78 7.49 -32.05
C PHE A 282 0.70 7.34 -32.43
N ILE A 283 1.03 6.45 -33.38
CA ILE A 283 2.41 6.24 -33.84
C ILE A 283 3.00 7.56 -34.39
N SER A 284 2.21 8.33 -35.14
CA SER A 284 2.66 9.63 -35.66
C SER A 284 2.96 10.65 -34.56
N LYS A 285 2.24 10.57 -33.42
CA LYS A 285 2.49 11.41 -32.24
C LYS A 285 3.75 10.95 -31.51
N VAL A 286 3.94 9.64 -31.32
CA VAL A 286 5.15 9.05 -30.72
C VAL A 286 6.41 9.49 -31.47
N LEU A 287 6.39 9.45 -32.79
CA LEU A 287 7.55 9.84 -33.61
C LEU A 287 7.92 11.33 -33.50
N LYS A 288 6.98 12.19 -33.09
CA LYS A 288 7.20 13.65 -32.88
C LYS A 288 7.76 14.01 -31.51
N VAL A 289 7.72 13.08 -30.55
CA VAL A 289 8.24 13.30 -29.19
C VAL A 289 9.72 12.93 -29.19
N ASN A 290 10.60 13.85 -28.81
CA ASN A 290 12.05 13.59 -28.80
C ASN A 290 12.50 12.95 -27.50
N ARG A 291 11.91 13.37 -26.39
CA ARG A 291 12.23 12.92 -25.04
C ARG A 291 10.95 12.57 -24.30
N GLY A 292 10.78 11.29 -24.02
CA GLY A 292 9.49 10.77 -23.59
C GLY A 292 9.50 9.26 -23.42
N ILE A 293 8.33 8.72 -23.05
CA ILE A 293 8.10 7.28 -22.95
C ILE A 293 6.75 6.93 -23.56
N VAL A 294 6.65 5.71 -24.10
CA VAL A 294 5.35 5.08 -24.34
C VAL A 294 4.98 4.28 -23.10
N ARG A 295 3.96 4.75 -22.41
CA ARG A 295 3.42 4.16 -21.20
C ARG A 295 2.24 3.25 -21.56
N ILE A 296 2.30 2.00 -21.15
CA ILE A 296 1.20 1.04 -21.29
C ILE A 296 0.49 0.96 -19.95
N ASP A 297 -0.73 1.47 -19.96
CA ASP A 297 -1.56 1.69 -18.78
C ASP A 297 -2.64 0.62 -18.62
N ASN A 298 -3.28 0.68 -17.46
CA ASN A 298 -4.28 -0.27 -16.99
C ASN A 298 -5.48 -0.41 -17.94
N THR A 299 -6.18 -1.52 -17.73
CA THR A 299 -7.56 -1.75 -18.10
C THR A 299 -8.47 -1.37 -16.94
N ILE A 300 -9.37 -0.40 -17.13
CA ILE A 300 -10.31 0.01 -16.08
C ILE A 300 -11.23 -1.19 -15.73
N LEU A 301 -10.91 -1.99 -14.71
CA LEU A 301 -11.77 -3.07 -14.21
C LEU A 301 -13.19 -2.57 -13.81
N GLY A 302 -14.22 -3.39 -13.99
CA GLY A 302 -15.61 -2.98 -13.79
C GLY A 302 -16.18 -2.10 -14.92
N ALA A 303 -15.34 -1.57 -15.81
CA ALA A 303 -15.72 -1.15 -17.15
C ALA A 303 -15.33 -2.26 -18.16
N PRO A 304 -15.81 -2.22 -19.42
CA PRO A 304 -15.25 -3.04 -20.48
C PRO A 304 -13.71 -2.89 -20.49
N ILE A 305 -12.96 -3.95 -20.79
CA ILE A 305 -11.49 -3.89 -20.86
C ILE A 305 -11.07 -2.82 -21.86
N ILE A 306 -10.68 -1.64 -21.38
CA ILE A 306 -10.10 -0.57 -22.20
C ILE A 306 -8.60 -0.69 -22.09
N ASN A 307 -8.01 -1.30 -23.10
CA ASN A 307 -6.57 -1.38 -23.27
C ASN A 307 -6.01 0.00 -23.61
N THR A 308 -5.49 0.71 -22.59
CA THR A 308 -5.00 2.09 -22.75
C THR A 308 -3.50 2.16 -22.85
N LEU A 309 -3.02 3.16 -23.58
CA LEU A 309 -1.62 3.52 -23.64
C LEU A 309 -1.50 5.03 -23.81
N ALA A 310 -0.37 5.58 -23.41
CA ALA A 310 -0.08 6.99 -23.50
C ALA A 310 1.33 7.21 -24.04
N VAL A 311 1.51 8.30 -24.78
CA VAL A 311 2.86 8.85 -25.01
C VAL A 311 3.01 10.07 -24.11
N ILE A 312 4.06 10.05 -23.29
CA ILE A 312 4.38 11.14 -22.39
C ILE A 312 5.54 11.93 -22.99
N ASP A 313 5.29 13.20 -23.33
CA ASP A 313 6.28 14.17 -23.79
C ASP A 313 6.73 15.00 -22.58
N TYR A 314 7.92 14.70 -22.06
CA TYR A 314 8.45 15.36 -20.86
C TYR A 314 8.89 16.80 -21.14
N GLU A 315 9.35 17.09 -22.36
CA GLU A 315 9.76 18.45 -22.76
C GLU A 315 8.56 19.39 -22.82
N LYS A 316 7.45 18.93 -23.38
CA LYS A 316 6.22 19.73 -23.52
C LYS A 316 5.25 19.56 -22.36
N LYS A 317 5.56 18.69 -21.41
CA LYS A 317 4.66 18.28 -20.32
C LYS A 317 3.27 17.94 -20.86
N ASN A 318 3.22 17.02 -21.83
CA ASN A 318 1.98 16.58 -22.47
C ASN A 318 1.85 15.07 -22.40
N ALA A 319 0.66 14.58 -22.12
CA ALA A 319 0.33 13.16 -22.12
C ALA A 319 -0.82 12.94 -23.11
N ILE A 320 -0.55 12.16 -24.16
CA ILE A 320 -1.52 11.87 -25.20
C ILE A 320 -1.94 10.41 -25.08
N TYR A 321 -3.21 10.17 -24.77
CA TYR A 321 -3.76 8.83 -24.59
C TYR A 321 -4.35 8.26 -25.87
N SER A 322 -4.32 6.93 -25.97
CA SER A 322 -5.05 6.16 -26.98
C SER A 322 -5.48 4.80 -26.43
N VAL A 323 -6.27 4.08 -27.22
CA VAL A 323 -6.77 2.74 -26.90
C VAL A 323 -6.28 1.79 -27.98
N TYR A 324 -5.80 0.60 -27.61
CA TYR A 324 -5.41 -0.47 -28.54
C TYR A 324 -6.38 -1.64 -28.48
N LYS A 325 -6.55 -2.37 -29.60
CA LYS A 325 -7.62 -3.38 -29.67
C LYS A 325 -7.12 -4.77 -29.30
N ASN A 326 -5.89 -5.10 -29.67
CA ASN A 326 -5.34 -6.44 -29.50
C ASN A 326 -3.80 -6.43 -29.37
N GLY A 327 -3.20 -7.60 -29.10
CA GLY A 327 -1.76 -7.72 -28.90
C GLY A 327 -0.89 -7.49 -30.15
N LYS A 328 -1.43 -7.68 -31.37
CA LYS A 328 -0.69 -7.37 -32.62
C LYS A 328 -0.56 -5.86 -32.81
N ASP A 329 -1.66 -5.12 -32.62
CA ASP A 329 -1.64 -3.65 -32.65
C ASP A 329 -0.62 -3.11 -31.63
N LEU A 330 -0.61 -3.70 -30.42
CA LEU A 330 0.35 -3.33 -29.39
C LEU A 330 1.81 -3.61 -29.81
N ALA A 331 2.09 -4.79 -30.37
CA ALA A 331 3.42 -5.14 -30.85
C ALA A 331 3.90 -4.18 -31.97
N GLU A 332 3.01 -3.79 -32.89
CA GLU A 332 3.31 -2.82 -33.95
C GLU A 332 3.67 -1.44 -33.39
N ILE A 333 2.90 -0.95 -32.42
CA ILE A 333 3.19 0.32 -31.72
C ILE A 333 4.55 0.26 -31.04
N ILE A 334 4.85 -0.84 -30.33
CA ILE A 334 6.11 -0.99 -29.61
C ILE A 334 7.31 -0.98 -30.55
N ASN A 335 7.23 -1.73 -31.66
CA ASN A 335 8.33 -1.83 -32.62
C ASN A 335 8.51 -0.54 -33.44
N SER A 336 7.43 0.19 -33.69
CA SER A 336 7.47 1.46 -34.44
C SER A 336 7.88 2.66 -33.57
N SER A 337 7.82 2.51 -32.24
CA SER A 337 8.20 3.56 -31.31
C SER A 337 9.71 3.77 -31.29
N LYS A 338 10.15 5.01 -31.52
CA LYS A 338 11.53 5.42 -31.23
C LYS A 338 11.78 5.56 -29.72
N LEU A 339 10.75 5.88 -28.93
CA LEU A 339 10.81 6.04 -27.47
C LEU A 339 10.83 4.68 -26.76
N ASP A 340 11.43 4.64 -25.58
CA ASP A 340 11.34 3.47 -24.71
C ASP A 340 9.89 3.18 -24.33
N VAL A 341 9.59 1.91 -24.06
CA VAL A 341 8.25 1.42 -23.74
C VAL A 341 8.25 0.83 -22.34
N ALA A 342 7.32 1.27 -21.50
CA ALA A 342 7.15 0.73 -20.16
C ALA A 342 5.72 0.29 -19.87
N PHE A 343 5.59 -0.89 -19.30
CA PHE A 343 4.37 -1.36 -18.64
C PHE A 343 4.39 -0.89 -17.19
N PHE A 344 3.37 -0.13 -16.80
CA PHE A 344 3.18 0.28 -15.39
C PHE A 344 2.11 -0.56 -14.70
N ASP A 345 1.34 -1.35 -15.46
CA ASP A 345 0.44 -2.36 -14.93
C ASP A 345 0.84 -3.77 -15.38
N ILE A 346 1.34 -4.56 -14.43
CA ILE A 346 1.74 -5.96 -14.66
C ILE A 346 0.60 -6.89 -15.00
N ARG A 347 -0.66 -6.52 -14.80
CA ARG A 347 -1.82 -7.35 -15.16
C ARG A 347 -2.10 -7.33 -16.66
N THR A 348 -1.65 -6.28 -17.34
CA THR A 348 -1.87 -6.10 -18.78
C THR A 348 -0.95 -7.03 -19.59
N TYR A 349 0.32 -7.13 -19.20
CA TYR A 349 1.32 -7.88 -19.98
C TYR A 349 1.01 -9.38 -20.15
N PRO A 350 0.66 -10.15 -19.10
CA PRO A 350 0.37 -11.59 -19.22
C PRO A 350 -0.70 -11.93 -20.28
N ARG A 351 -1.66 -11.03 -20.53
CA ARG A 351 -2.71 -11.21 -21.54
C ARG A 351 -2.17 -11.22 -22.98
N PHE A 352 -1.07 -10.51 -23.22
CA PHE A 352 -0.47 -10.36 -24.54
C PHE A 352 0.91 -11.01 -24.63
N ARG A 353 1.36 -11.70 -23.57
CA ARG A 353 2.70 -12.28 -23.43
C ARG A 353 3.14 -13.03 -24.67
N GLU A 354 2.38 -14.03 -25.12
CA GLU A 354 2.76 -14.86 -26.26
C GLU A 354 2.97 -14.06 -27.56
N ILE A 355 2.14 -13.04 -27.78
CA ILE A 355 2.24 -12.20 -28.98
C ILE A 355 3.45 -11.28 -28.86
N LEU A 356 3.65 -10.66 -27.70
CA LEU A 356 4.75 -9.74 -27.46
C LEU A 356 6.10 -10.46 -27.51
N GLU A 357 6.23 -11.63 -26.87
CA GLU A 357 7.48 -12.43 -26.88
C GLU A 357 7.86 -12.89 -28.29
N ARG A 358 6.91 -13.09 -29.20
CA ARG A 358 7.17 -13.50 -30.59
C ARG A 358 7.49 -12.34 -31.53
N ASN A 359 6.91 -11.16 -31.28
CA ASN A 359 6.90 -10.07 -32.27
C ASN A 359 7.68 -8.83 -31.83
N VAL A 360 8.07 -8.70 -30.56
CA VAL A 360 8.80 -7.54 -30.06
C VAL A 360 10.25 -7.91 -29.78
N SER A 361 11.17 -7.26 -30.49
CA SER A 361 12.62 -7.39 -30.26
C SER A 361 13.21 -6.24 -29.45
N LYS A 362 12.45 -5.17 -29.22
CA LYS A 362 12.87 -4.01 -28.42
C LYS A 362 12.87 -4.35 -26.94
N ASP A 363 13.73 -3.68 -26.17
CA ASP A 363 13.69 -3.73 -24.72
C ASP A 363 12.35 -3.17 -24.20
N ILE A 364 11.73 -3.91 -23.29
CA ILE A 364 10.46 -3.58 -22.63
C ILE A 364 10.75 -3.39 -21.14
N TYR A 365 10.39 -2.22 -20.64
CA TYR A 365 10.50 -1.91 -19.22
C TYR A 365 9.22 -2.28 -18.48
N PHE A 366 9.35 -2.73 -17.24
CA PHE A 366 8.26 -3.02 -16.32
C PHE A 366 8.50 -2.21 -15.06
N ILE A 367 7.64 -1.23 -14.78
CA ILE A 367 7.77 -0.36 -13.61
C ILE A 367 6.69 -0.78 -12.63
N MET A 368 7.11 -1.28 -11.48
CA MET A 368 6.19 -1.76 -10.47
C MET A 368 5.69 -0.60 -9.63
N GLU A 369 4.42 -0.22 -9.79
CA GLU A 369 3.75 0.77 -8.95
C GLU A 369 3.20 0.11 -7.66
N SER A 370 3.96 -0.82 -7.10
CA SER A 370 3.63 -1.47 -5.82
C SER A 370 4.86 -2.07 -5.13
N SER A 371 4.76 -2.45 -3.85
CA SER A 371 5.90 -3.04 -3.13
C SER A 371 6.35 -4.41 -3.67
N VAL A 372 7.64 -4.72 -3.50
CA VAL A 372 8.27 -5.93 -4.07
C VAL A 372 7.55 -7.21 -3.66
N LEU A 373 7.03 -7.27 -2.42
CA LEU A 373 6.30 -8.42 -1.93
C LEU A 373 5.08 -8.74 -2.80
N TYR A 374 4.30 -7.73 -3.19
CA TYR A 374 3.12 -7.91 -4.05
C TYR A 374 3.45 -8.34 -5.48
N ASN A 375 4.67 -8.08 -5.94
CA ASN A 375 5.10 -8.39 -7.30
C ASN A 375 5.79 -9.77 -7.42
N ILE A 376 5.95 -10.50 -6.33
CA ILE A 376 6.65 -11.79 -6.29
C ILE A 376 6.10 -12.79 -7.32
N GLY A 377 4.77 -12.90 -7.43
CA GLY A 377 4.14 -13.82 -8.39
C GLY A 377 4.53 -13.50 -9.84
N PHE A 378 4.52 -12.21 -10.20
CA PHE A 378 4.92 -11.74 -11.53
C PHE A 378 6.43 -11.93 -11.77
N ILE A 379 7.27 -11.57 -10.80
CA ILE A 379 8.73 -11.76 -10.88
C ILE A 379 9.06 -13.23 -11.10
N ARG A 380 8.47 -14.13 -10.31
CA ARG A 380 8.66 -15.58 -10.46
C ARG A 380 8.23 -16.07 -11.84
N GLN A 381 7.08 -15.64 -12.33
CA GLN A 381 6.55 -16.10 -13.62
C GLN A 381 7.35 -15.59 -14.81
N GLU A 382 7.76 -14.33 -14.78
CA GLU A 382 8.33 -13.65 -15.95
C GLU A 382 9.86 -13.61 -15.96
N PHE A 383 10.49 -13.54 -14.78
CA PHE A 383 11.92 -13.23 -14.64
C PHE A 383 12.77 -14.39 -14.08
N ILE A 384 12.19 -15.56 -13.80
CA ILE A 384 12.99 -16.73 -13.34
C ILE A 384 14.18 -17.02 -14.26
N ASN A 385 15.33 -17.34 -13.67
CA ASN A 385 16.64 -17.50 -14.32
C ASN A 385 17.19 -16.22 -14.97
N GLY A 386 16.63 -15.06 -14.64
CA GLY A 386 17.16 -13.76 -15.00
C GLY A 386 18.35 -13.36 -14.14
N GLU A 387 18.81 -12.14 -14.37
CA GLU A 387 19.89 -11.51 -13.63
C GLU A 387 19.35 -10.31 -12.87
N TYR A 388 19.88 -10.01 -11.68
CA TYR A 388 19.45 -8.85 -10.91
C TYR A 388 20.62 -8.11 -10.26
N SER A 389 20.39 -6.83 -9.99
CA SER A 389 21.22 -6.04 -9.09
C SER A 389 20.36 -5.04 -8.35
N VAL A 390 20.94 -4.42 -7.32
CA VAL A 390 20.29 -3.38 -6.52
C VAL A 390 21.21 -2.17 -6.48
N ASN A 391 20.70 -1.00 -6.87
CA ASN A 391 21.38 0.27 -6.62
C ASN A 391 20.81 0.91 -5.36
N ASN A 392 21.68 1.54 -4.59
CA ASN A 392 21.30 2.26 -3.38
C ASN A 392 21.32 3.77 -3.66
N TYR A 393 20.17 4.43 -3.54
CA TYR A 393 20.08 5.88 -3.51
C TYR A 393 19.95 6.35 -2.06
N GLU A 394 20.14 7.66 -1.82
CA GLU A 394 20.15 8.24 -0.48
C GLU A 394 18.91 7.84 0.36
N THR A 395 17.74 7.75 -0.27
CA THR A 395 16.46 7.56 0.42
C THR A 395 15.65 6.35 -0.04
N TYR A 396 16.11 5.59 -1.05
CA TYR A 396 15.46 4.37 -1.52
C TYR A 396 16.43 3.47 -2.32
N GLY A 397 16.09 2.19 -2.43
CA GLY A 397 16.79 1.23 -3.27
C GLY A 397 16.06 1.03 -4.59
N LEU A 398 16.80 0.76 -5.66
CA LEU A 398 16.27 0.36 -6.96
C LEU A 398 16.72 -1.07 -7.27
N LEU A 399 15.78 -2.00 -7.18
CA LEU A 399 15.94 -3.36 -7.66
C LEU A 399 15.69 -3.38 -9.17
N VAL A 400 16.66 -3.90 -9.91
CA VAL A 400 16.52 -4.11 -11.35
C VAL A 400 16.73 -5.58 -11.68
N ILE A 401 15.81 -6.15 -12.47
CA ILE A 401 15.86 -7.54 -12.92
C ILE A 401 15.79 -7.59 -14.44
N LYS A 402 16.74 -8.26 -15.08
CA LYS A 402 16.81 -8.42 -16.54
C LYS A 402 16.64 -9.88 -16.95
N LYS A 403 15.85 -10.10 -18.00
CA LYS A 403 15.75 -11.40 -18.69
C LYS A 403 15.45 -11.20 -20.17
N GLY A 404 16.43 -11.46 -21.02
CA GLY A 404 16.31 -11.16 -22.45
C GLY A 404 16.10 -9.66 -22.66
N ASN A 405 15.04 -9.31 -23.39
CA ASN A 405 14.60 -7.94 -23.64
C ASN A 405 13.65 -7.39 -22.55
N LYS A 406 13.40 -8.11 -21.46
CA LYS A 406 12.53 -7.67 -20.36
C LYS A 406 13.39 -7.09 -19.24
N ILE A 407 13.06 -5.88 -18.79
CA ILE A 407 13.75 -5.17 -17.71
C ILE A 407 12.72 -4.70 -16.69
N LEU A 408 12.77 -5.23 -15.47
CA LEU A 408 11.92 -4.81 -14.36
C LEU A 408 12.65 -3.79 -13.49
N LEU A 409 11.95 -2.71 -13.15
CA LEU A 409 12.37 -1.62 -12.28
C LEU A 409 11.42 -1.58 -11.07
N GLN A 410 11.95 -1.88 -9.88
CA GLN A 410 11.20 -1.94 -8.64
C GLN A 410 11.87 -1.07 -7.58
N LEU A 411 11.14 -0.07 -7.10
CA LEU A 411 11.57 0.73 -5.94
C LEU A 411 11.37 -0.09 -4.67
N ILE A 412 12.34 -0.05 -3.76
CA ILE A 412 12.32 -0.75 -2.47
C ILE A 412 12.84 0.13 -1.34
N SER A 413 12.39 -0.10 -0.11
CA SER A 413 13.00 0.54 1.07
C SER A 413 14.50 0.22 1.14
N ASN A 414 15.31 1.18 1.61
CA ASN A 414 16.74 0.95 1.85
C ASN A 414 16.98 -0.19 2.84
N ASN A 415 16.07 -0.36 3.80
CA ASN A 415 16.14 -1.46 4.77
C ASN A 415 15.83 -2.83 4.13
N ALA A 416 15.18 -2.86 2.97
CA ALA A 416 14.85 -4.09 2.27
C ALA A 416 15.99 -4.64 1.42
N ILE A 417 17.01 -3.84 1.09
CA ILE A 417 18.11 -4.20 0.17
C ILE A 417 18.79 -5.52 0.61
N ASN A 418 19.09 -5.65 1.90
CA ASN A 418 19.75 -6.83 2.45
C ASN A 418 18.83 -8.05 2.59
N LEU A 419 17.52 -7.87 2.40
CA LEU A 419 16.51 -8.92 2.51
C LEU A 419 16.18 -9.57 1.17
N ILE A 420 16.53 -8.91 0.06
CA ILE A 420 16.19 -9.36 -1.31
C ILE A 420 16.72 -10.77 -1.60
N ASP A 421 17.97 -11.07 -1.23
CA ASP A 421 18.57 -12.38 -1.49
C ASP A 421 17.86 -13.52 -0.73
N ARG A 422 17.34 -13.23 0.47
CA ARG A 422 16.54 -14.18 1.26
C ARG A 422 15.12 -14.30 0.70
N LEU A 423 14.52 -13.19 0.27
CA LEU A 423 13.21 -13.15 -0.37
C LEU A 423 13.17 -14.08 -1.59
N TRP A 424 14.19 -14.04 -2.43
CA TRP A 424 14.30 -14.95 -3.58
C TRP A 424 14.31 -16.42 -3.19
N LYS A 425 15.03 -16.78 -2.12
CA LYS A 425 15.10 -18.16 -1.63
C LYS A 425 13.76 -18.63 -1.09
N ASP A 426 13.09 -17.83 -0.26
CA ASP A 426 11.81 -18.20 0.37
C ASP A 426 10.68 -18.41 -0.66
N PHE A 427 10.78 -17.79 -1.83
CA PHE A 427 9.80 -17.91 -2.91
C PHE A 427 10.26 -18.78 -4.09
N ASP A 428 11.35 -19.53 -3.95
CA ASP A 428 11.95 -20.37 -5.01
C ASP A 428 12.20 -19.62 -6.33
N ILE A 429 12.68 -18.38 -6.22
CA ILE A 429 13.03 -17.53 -7.36
C ILE A 429 14.54 -17.59 -7.58
N PHE A 430 14.96 -18.23 -8.67
CA PHE A 430 16.36 -18.34 -9.03
C PHE A 430 16.77 -17.16 -9.92
N LEU A 431 17.46 -16.18 -9.36
CA LEU A 431 18.04 -15.04 -10.08
C LEU A 431 19.54 -14.98 -9.83
N ASN A 432 20.30 -14.62 -10.86
CA ASN A 432 21.74 -14.46 -10.78
C ASN A 432 22.08 -13.02 -10.36
N LYS A 433 22.65 -12.85 -9.17
CA LYS A 433 23.12 -11.53 -8.71
C LYS A 433 24.33 -11.09 -9.53
N LYS A 434 24.34 -9.83 -9.95
CA LYS A 434 25.42 -9.18 -10.69
C LYS A 434 25.76 -7.84 -10.05
N GLU A 435 26.97 -7.36 -10.27
CA GLU A 435 27.35 -6.00 -9.91
C GLU A 435 26.58 -4.99 -10.79
N TRP A 436 26.23 -3.84 -10.22
CA TRP A 436 25.42 -2.83 -10.91
C TRP A 436 26.03 -2.41 -12.26
N ASN A 437 27.33 -2.13 -12.25
CA ASN A 437 28.07 -1.70 -13.45
C ASN A 437 28.15 -2.79 -14.52
N GLU A 438 28.14 -4.07 -14.14
CA GLU A 438 28.16 -5.18 -15.10
C GLU A 438 26.86 -5.26 -15.90
N LEU A 439 25.74 -4.98 -15.26
CA LEU A 439 24.42 -5.15 -15.88
C LEU A 439 23.92 -3.87 -16.56
N TYR A 440 24.32 -2.68 -16.06
CA TYR A 440 23.65 -1.43 -16.41
C TYR A 440 24.53 -0.31 -16.95
N ASN A 441 25.83 -0.51 -17.17
CA ASN A 441 26.70 0.52 -17.79
C ASN A 441 26.15 1.10 -19.12
N CYS A 442 25.32 0.36 -19.85
CA CYS A 442 24.68 0.84 -21.10
C CYS A 442 23.22 1.30 -20.94
N TYR A 443 22.63 1.17 -19.75
CA TYR A 443 21.23 1.48 -19.44
C TYR A 443 21.05 2.55 -18.37
N GLU A 444 22.11 2.95 -17.68
CA GLU A 444 22.06 3.83 -16.51
C GLU A 444 21.30 5.13 -16.78
N ASP A 445 21.67 5.87 -17.83
CA ASP A 445 20.99 7.12 -18.21
C ASP A 445 19.50 6.91 -18.49
N LYS A 446 19.15 5.81 -19.16
CA LYS A 446 17.75 5.47 -19.50
C LYS A 446 16.95 5.12 -18.26
N ILE A 447 17.50 4.26 -17.39
CA ILE A 447 16.85 3.86 -16.14
C ILE A 447 16.63 5.08 -15.26
N TYR A 448 17.65 5.92 -15.11
CA TYR A 448 17.56 7.17 -14.36
C TYR A 448 16.46 8.09 -14.91
N GLU A 449 16.42 8.26 -16.24
CA GLU A 449 15.37 9.05 -16.89
C GLU A 449 13.97 8.47 -16.65
N ILE A 450 13.79 7.16 -16.82
CA ILE A 450 12.51 6.48 -16.59
C ILE A 450 12.05 6.66 -15.13
N ILE A 451 12.92 6.43 -14.15
CA ILE A 451 12.59 6.55 -12.73
C ILE A 451 12.30 8.00 -12.32
N LYS A 452 13.13 8.96 -12.76
CA LYS A 452 12.89 10.38 -12.51
C LYS A 452 11.50 10.77 -13.01
N ASN A 453 11.20 10.42 -14.25
CA ASN A 453 9.93 10.77 -14.87
C ASN A 453 8.74 10.00 -14.30
N TYR A 454 8.95 8.77 -13.82
CA TYR A 454 7.94 8.03 -13.07
C TYR A 454 7.45 8.86 -11.89
N PHE A 455 8.35 9.42 -11.06
CA PHE A 455 7.94 10.26 -9.94
C PHE A 455 7.16 11.51 -10.38
N GLU A 456 7.61 12.20 -11.44
CA GLU A 456 6.92 13.40 -11.95
C GLU A 456 5.49 13.09 -12.44
N TYR A 457 5.31 11.98 -13.17
CA TYR A 457 4.04 11.61 -13.78
C TYR A 457 3.11 10.87 -12.81
N PHE A 458 3.62 9.97 -11.97
CA PHE A 458 2.85 9.27 -10.94
C PHE A 458 2.13 10.28 -10.04
N ASN A 459 2.83 11.31 -9.58
CA ASN A 459 2.26 12.39 -8.79
C ASN A 459 1.15 13.15 -9.52
N PHE A 460 1.33 13.44 -10.81
CA PHE A 460 0.27 14.04 -11.63
C PHE A 460 -0.96 13.11 -11.74
N SER A 461 -0.76 11.80 -11.96
CA SER A 461 -1.86 10.86 -12.11
C SER A 461 -2.73 10.75 -10.85
N LEU A 462 -2.12 10.84 -9.65
CA LEU A 462 -2.84 10.90 -8.38
C LEU A 462 -3.76 12.13 -8.27
N THR A 463 -3.48 13.22 -8.99
CA THR A 463 -4.34 14.41 -9.01
C THR A 463 -5.60 14.23 -9.86
N CYS A 464 -5.57 13.36 -10.87
CA CYS A 464 -6.68 13.12 -11.79
C CYS A 464 -7.77 12.19 -11.20
N ILE A 465 -7.50 11.57 -10.05
CA ILE A 465 -8.41 10.63 -9.36
C ILE A 465 -9.41 11.37 -8.42
N LYS A 466 -9.30 12.70 -8.29
CA LYS A 466 -10.29 13.55 -7.60
C LYS A 466 -11.26 14.16 -8.59
#